data_AF-A0A8H5KE24-F1
#
_entry.id   AF-A0A8H5KE24-F1
#
_cell.length_a   1.000
_cell.length_b   1.000
_cell.length_c   1.000
_cell.angle_alpha   90.00
_cell.angle_beta   90.00
_cell.angle_gamma   90.00
#
_symmetry.space_group_name_H-M   'P 1'
#
loop_
_entity.id
_entity.type
_entity.pdbx_description
1 polymer ?
#
loop_
_entity_poly.entity_id
_entity_poly.type
_entity_poly.pdbx_seq_one_letter_code
_entity_poly.pdbx_strand_id
1 'polypeptide(L)'
;MGAANTVSLARFIGTLFGALFSVINWKISHGYALALIPLGWLTSFINFYLVIQHGKASLGRISLLAYNVSTLYAYRVKRKADGNDTTEDGQFSQPDIMEIAKRRAIAVTAGIIWGLVVCRVIWPISARRKFKESLSVLHLQMGLIWKRGPLTVLFRSEGSQSYLKSGEQAALQRYAANLDSLRLAAASEFELRGPFPMEVYGRVLKSTMRILDGFYNMSLVACRKGHLTEGERALLEYTARERAILCDHICQAFQVVASSTMLEYPFADATPSIVSARENLLSKIFEFRKEHPRRLINEGGESSESSQLLVEEKDYALLYA
;
A
#
# COMPACT_ATOMS: atom_id res chain seq x y z
N MET A 1 7.82 9.28 2.82
CA MET A 1 9.15 9.42 2.16
C MET A 1 9.08 9.72 0.66
N GLY A 2 8.09 9.22 -0.10
CA GLY A 2 7.92 9.58 -1.52
C GLY A 2 7.84 11.08 -1.77
N ALA A 3 7.01 11.81 -1.00
CA ALA A 3 6.88 13.26 -1.13
C ALA A 3 8.17 14.05 -0.78
N ALA A 4 8.89 13.65 0.28
CA ALA A 4 10.14 14.33 0.66
C ALA A 4 11.26 14.10 -0.37
N ASN A 5 11.35 12.88 -0.92
CA ASN A 5 12.32 12.55 -1.96
C ASN A 5 12.00 13.24 -3.29
N THR A 6 10.73 13.26 -3.71
CA THR A 6 10.33 13.95 -4.95
C THR A 6 10.49 15.47 -4.84
N VAL A 7 10.23 16.05 -3.66
CA VAL A 7 10.42 17.48 -3.41
C VAL A 7 11.89 17.89 -3.34
N SER A 8 12.74 17.09 -2.69
CA SER A 8 14.19 17.35 -2.65
C SER A 8 14.83 17.21 -4.03
N LEU A 9 14.43 16.20 -4.80
CA LEU A 9 14.87 16.02 -6.17
C LEU A 9 14.40 17.17 -7.08
N ALA A 10 13.15 17.62 -6.94
CA ALA A 10 12.66 18.81 -7.67
C ALA A 10 13.45 20.07 -7.31
N ARG A 11 13.87 20.23 -6.05
CA ARG A 11 14.73 21.33 -5.60
C ARG A 11 16.12 21.28 -6.20
N PHE A 12 16.74 20.11 -6.22
CA PHE A 12 18.05 19.89 -6.82
C PHE A 12 18.02 20.23 -8.32
N ILE A 13 17.12 19.58 -9.06
CA ILE A 13 17.01 19.72 -10.51
C ILE A 13 16.61 21.15 -10.90
N GLY A 14 15.61 21.71 -10.23
CA GLY A 14 15.15 23.08 -10.52
C GLY A 14 16.27 24.11 -10.31
N THR A 15 17.07 23.96 -9.25
CA THR A 15 18.19 24.87 -8.99
C THR A 15 19.28 24.77 -10.05
N LEU A 16 19.60 23.54 -10.51
CA LEU A 16 20.59 23.32 -11.55
C LEU A 16 20.14 23.94 -12.89
N PHE A 17 18.90 23.70 -13.31
CA PHE A 17 18.36 24.28 -14.54
C PHE A 17 18.28 25.80 -14.47
N GLY A 18 17.76 26.37 -13.39
CA GLY A 18 17.68 27.82 -13.24
C GLY A 18 19.05 28.50 -13.20
N ALA A 19 20.05 27.86 -12.58
CA ALA A 19 21.43 28.34 -12.60
C ALA A 19 22.04 28.26 -14.02
N LEU A 20 21.80 27.17 -14.75
CA LEU A 20 22.27 27.00 -16.12
C LEU A 20 21.68 28.06 -17.05
N PHE A 21 20.36 28.26 -17.03
CA PHE A 21 19.71 29.32 -17.81
C PHE A 21 20.23 30.72 -17.45
N SER A 22 20.53 30.96 -16.17
CA SER A 22 21.11 32.23 -15.72
C SER A 22 22.51 32.46 -16.30
N VAL A 23 23.36 31.43 -16.37
CA VAL A 23 24.70 31.52 -16.95
C VAL A 23 24.63 31.73 -18.47
N ILE A 24 23.78 30.96 -19.17
CA ILE A 24 23.62 31.05 -20.62
C ILE A 24 23.13 32.45 -21.02
N ASN A 25 22.05 32.93 -20.39
CA ASN A 25 21.48 34.23 -20.73
C ASN A 25 22.45 35.37 -20.43
N TRP A 26 23.28 35.25 -19.39
CA TRP A 26 24.30 36.26 -19.09
C TRP A 26 25.44 36.27 -20.10
N LYS A 27 25.92 35.10 -20.54
CA LYS A 27 26.93 35.00 -21.60
C LYS A 27 26.45 35.58 -22.91
N ILE A 28 25.17 35.40 -23.26
CA ILE A 28 24.56 35.98 -24.46
C ILE A 28 24.40 37.51 -24.30
N SER A 29 23.84 37.95 -23.17
CA SER A 29 23.50 39.35 -22.92
C SER A 29 24.71 40.24 -22.61
N HIS A 30 25.86 39.67 -22.23
CA HIS A 30 27.02 40.42 -21.70
C HIS A 30 26.63 41.37 -20.53
N GLY A 31 25.51 41.08 -19.87
CA GLY A 31 24.93 41.90 -18.80
C GLY A 31 24.27 43.20 -19.27
N TYR A 32 23.87 43.35 -20.53
CA TYR A 32 23.06 44.47 -21.00
C TYR A 32 21.58 44.28 -20.67
N ALA A 33 20.99 45.24 -19.95
CA ALA A 33 19.61 45.16 -19.46
C ALA A 33 18.58 44.92 -20.58
N LEU A 34 18.75 45.59 -21.74
CA LEU A 34 17.84 45.46 -22.88
C LEU A 34 17.83 44.05 -23.48
N ALA A 35 18.96 43.35 -23.47
CA ALA A 35 19.05 41.96 -23.95
C ALA A 35 18.48 40.94 -22.95
N LEU A 36 18.50 41.26 -21.64
CA LEU A 36 17.96 40.40 -20.58
C LEU A 36 16.43 40.30 -20.59
N ILE A 37 15.72 41.32 -21.07
CA ILE A 37 14.25 41.36 -21.11
C ILE A 37 13.68 40.23 -22.01
N PRO A 38 14.03 40.12 -23.30
CA PRO A 38 13.51 39.05 -24.16
C PRO A 38 14.01 37.66 -23.74
N LEU A 39 15.25 37.54 -23.24
CA LEU A 39 15.81 36.28 -22.76
C LEU A 39 15.12 35.79 -21.47
N GLY A 40 14.75 36.71 -20.58
CA GLY A 40 13.96 36.42 -19.39
C GLY A 40 12.55 35.94 -19.74
N TRP A 41 11.90 36.58 -20.73
CA TRP A 41 10.62 36.13 -21.25
C TRP A 41 10.69 34.70 -21.80
N LEU A 42 11.69 34.40 -22.63
CA LEU A 42 11.90 33.05 -23.18
C LEU A 42 12.12 32.00 -22.08
N THR A 43 12.91 32.34 -21.07
CA THR A 43 13.19 31.45 -19.93
C THR A 43 11.93 31.18 -19.11
N SER A 44 11.06 32.19 -18.94
CA SER A 44 9.76 32.04 -18.30
C SER A 44 8.85 31.11 -19.08
N PHE A 45 8.81 31.28 -20.41
CA PHE A 45 8.02 30.43 -21.31
C PHE A 45 8.46 28.97 -21.27
N ILE A 46 9.76 28.68 -21.31
CA ILE A 46 10.32 27.33 -21.19
C ILE A 46 9.97 26.69 -19.84
N ASN A 47 10.05 27.45 -18.75
CA ASN A 47 9.68 26.93 -17.42
C ASN A 47 8.19 26.68 -17.29
N PHE A 48 7.34 27.51 -17.90
CA PHE A 48 5.89 27.29 -17.94
C PHE A 48 5.52 26.04 -18.74
N TYR A 49 6.20 25.83 -19.88
CA TYR A 49 6.08 24.59 -20.66
C TYR A 49 6.48 23.36 -19.83
N LEU A 50 7.60 23.43 -19.09
CA LEU A 50 8.03 22.35 -18.19
C LEU A 50 7.01 22.04 -17.08
N VAL A 51 6.31 23.04 -16.55
CA VAL A 51 5.25 22.86 -15.54
C VAL A 51 4.07 22.08 -16.11
N ILE A 52 3.64 22.41 -17.34
CA ILE A 52 2.49 21.77 -17.98
C ILE A 52 2.80 20.34 -18.41
N GLN A 53 3.93 20.12 -19.11
CA GLN A 53 4.31 18.80 -19.65
C GLN A 53 4.59 17.77 -18.54
N HIS A 54 5.37 18.14 -17.53
CA HIS A 54 5.81 17.17 -16.52
C HIS A 54 4.87 17.06 -15.32
N GLY A 55 3.80 17.86 -15.24
CA GLY A 55 2.86 17.90 -14.11
C GLY A 55 3.51 18.26 -12.75
N LYS A 56 4.79 18.65 -12.75
CA LYS A 56 5.61 18.91 -11.55
C LYS A 56 5.72 20.42 -11.33
N ALA A 57 4.62 21.04 -10.90
CA ALA A 57 4.55 22.49 -10.67
C ALA A 57 5.65 23.03 -9.72
N SER A 58 6.12 22.21 -8.78
CA SER A 58 7.21 22.59 -7.87
C SER A 58 8.54 22.83 -8.60
N LEU A 59 8.88 22.03 -9.61
CA LEU A 59 10.17 22.12 -10.32
C LEU A 59 10.30 23.44 -11.06
N GLY A 60 9.29 23.82 -11.84
CA GLY A 60 9.31 25.08 -12.61
C GLY A 60 9.37 26.32 -11.72
N ARG A 61 8.65 26.33 -10.58
CA ARG A 61 8.70 27.43 -9.60
C ARG A 61 10.10 27.60 -9.02
N ILE A 62 10.74 26.50 -8.62
CA ILE A 62 12.08 26.53 -8.03
C ILE A 62 13.12 26.95 -9.08
N SER A 63 12.99 26.47 -10.31
CA SER A 63 13.84 26.87 -11.44
C SER A 63 13.73 28.36 -11.76
N LEU A 64 12.52 28.91 -11.79
CA LEU A 64 12.30 30.34 -12.05
C LEU A 64 12.86 31.23 -10.92
N LEU A 65 12.66 30.82 -9.66
CA LEU A 65 13.27 31.47 -8.51
C LEU A 65 14.81 31.37 -8.55
N ALA A 66 15.33 30.25 -9.06
CA ALA A 66 16.74 30.06 -9.29
C ALA A 66 17.29 31.03 -10.33
N TYR A 67 16.65 31.10 -11.48
CA TYR A 67 17.01 32.04 -12.53
C TYR A 67 16.97 33.51 -12.07
N ASN A 68 15.87 33.94 -11.44
CA ASN A 68 15.66 35.33 -11.06
C ASN A 68 16.66 35.82 -10.01
N VAL A 69 16.88 35.05 -8.94
CA VAL A 69 17.80 35.45 -7.87
C VAL A 69 19.24 35.52 -8.40
N SER A 70 19.66 34.58 -9.25
CA SER A 70 21.03 34.57 -9.80
C SER A 70 21.27 35.72 -10.78
N THR A 71 20.33 35.97 -11.70
CA THR A 71 20.46 37.05 -12.71
C THR A 71 20.34 38.45 -12.11
N LEU A 72 19.37 38.69 -11.22
CA LEU A 72 19.20 40.00 -10.57
C LEU A 72 20.37 40.34 -9.65
N TYR A 73 20.88 39.35 -8.92
CA TYR A 73 22.04 39.58 -8.06
C TYR A 73 23.27 39.96 -8.88
N ALA A 74 23.55 39.24 -9.97
CA ALA A 74 24.67 39.58 -10.83
C ALA A 74 24.49 40.93 -11.54
N TYR A 75 23.26 41.27 -11.93
CA TYR A 75 22.95 42.61 -12.45
C TYR A 75 23.20 43.71 -11.42
N ARG A 76 22.80 43.50 -10.16
CA ARG A 76 23.08 44.42 -9.05
C ARG A 76 24.59 44.58 -8.82
N VAL A 77 25.36 43.49 -8.86
CA VAL A 77 26.83 43.53 -8.71
C VAL A 77 27.47 44.30 -9.86
N LYS A 78 27.06 44.04 -11.11
CA LYS A 78 27.53 44.78 -12.29
C LYS A 78 27.22 46.29 -12.17
N ARG A 79 25.98 46.65 -11.85
CA ARG A 79 25.58 48.07 -11.70
C ARG A 79 26.32 48.79 -10.57
N LYS A 80 26.66 48.09 -9.47
CA LYS A 80 27.46 48.66 -8.38
C LYS A 80 28.91 48.90 -8.81
N ALA A 81 29.46 48.03 -9.65
CA ALA A 81 30.79 48.22 -10.23
C ALA A 81 30.81 49.41 -11.21
N ASP A 82 29.76 49.56 -12.02
CA ASP A 82 29.64 50.66 -13.00
C ASP A 82 29.35 52.04 -12.36
N GLY A 83 28.97 52.10 -11.08
CA GLY A 83 28.53 53.33 -10.39
C GLY A 83 29.51 53.90 -9.36
N ASN A 84 30.69 53.31 -9.18
CA ASN A 84 31.76 53.86 -8.34
C ASN A 84 32.88 54.41 -9.25
N ASP A 85 33.05 55.73 -9.25
CA ASP A 85 34.15 56.41 -9.95
C ASP A 85 35.51 56.13 -9.27
N THR A 86 36.41 55.55 -10.07
CA THR A 86 37.87 55.77 -10.16
C THR A 86 38.68 56.04 -8.89
N THR A 87 39.36 54.99 -8.41
CA THR A 87 40.82 55.00 -8.12
C THR A 87 41.24 53.61 -7.67
N GLU A 88 41.55 52.74 -8.62
CA GLU A 88 42.56 51.68 -8.48
C GLU A 88 42.57 50.90 -9.80
N ASP A 89 43.73 50.90 -10.45
CA ASP A 89 44.01 50.31 -11.76
C ASP A 89 44.02 48.77 -11.70
N GLY A 90 42.94 48.19 -11.23
CA GLY A 90 42.68 46.76 -11.29
C GLY A 90 41.65 46.50 -12.38
N GLN A 91 42.08 45.94 -13.50
CA GLN A 91 41.23 45.41 -14.56
C GLN A 91 40.11 44.53 -13.96
N PHE A 92 38.93 45.11 -13.77
CA PHE A 92 37.81 44.43 -13.13
C PHE A 92 37.26 43.41 -14.12
N SER A 93 37.77 42.18 -14.00
CA SER A 93 37.31 41.03 -14.76
C SER A 93 35.81 40.91 -14.60
N GLN A 94 35.09 40.69 -15.71
CA GLN A 94 33.62 40.59 -15.74
C GLN A 94 33.14 39.75 -14.54
N PRO A 95 32.09 40.18 -13.80
CA PRO A 95 31.61 39.44 -12.64
C PRO A 95 31.27 38.03 -13.10
N ASP A 96 32.09 37.07 -12.68
CA ASP A 96 32.06 35.73 -13.21
C ASP A 96 30.86 35.02 -12.58
N ILE A 97 29.69 35.15 -13.23
CA ILE A 97 28.43 34.56 -12.79
C ILE A 97 28.58 33.07 -12.49
N MET A 98 29.55 32.41 -13.14
CA MET A 98 29.89 31.03 -12.86
C MET A 98 30.20 30.80 -11.37
N GLU A 99 30.93 31.71 -10.73
CA GLU A 99 31.26 31.60 -9.31
C GLU A 99 30.02 31.79 -8.42
N ILE A 100 29.15 32.73 -8.79
CA ILE A 100 27.89 33.01 -8.10
C ILE A 100 26.94 31.80 -8.20
N ALA A 101 26.80 31.25 -9.41
CA ALA A 101 25.98 30.07 -9.69
C ALA A 101 26.53 28.84 -8.96
N LYS A 102 27.85 28.64 -8.93
CA LYS A 102 28.53 27.55 -8.23
C LYS A 102 28.31 27.60 -6.73
N ARG A 103 28.51 28.75 -6.08
CA ARG A 103 28.29 28.92 -4.63
C ARG A 103 26.84 28.58 -4.25
N ARG A 104 25.88 29.01 -5.08
CA ARG A 104 24.47 28.69 -4.87
C ARG A 104 24.17 27.20 -5.06
N ALA A 105 24.70 26.58 -6.11
CA ALA A 105 24.52 25.16 -6.35
C ALA A 105 25.04 24.36 -5.14
N ILE A 106 26.24 24.66 -4.64
CA ILE A 106 26.83 24.01 -3.46
C ILE A 106 25.98 24.24 -2.21
N ALA A 107 25.52 25.46 -1.96
CA ALA A 107 24.68 25.76 -0.80
C ALA A 107 23.34 24.99 -0.83
N VAL A 108 22.73 24.88 -2.01
CA VAL A 108 21.46 24.14 -2.18
C VAL A 108 21.69 22.63 -2.08
N THR A 109 22.76 22.09 -2.67
CA THR A 109 23.06 20.65 -2.53
C THR A 109 23.39 20.28 -1.08
N ALA A 110 24.19 21.10 -0.39
CA ALA A 110 24.47 20.92 1.03
C ALA A 110 23.19 20.98 1.88
N GLY A 111 22.30 21.94 1.60
CA GLY A 111 21.00 22.05 2.28
C GLY A 111 20.08 20.84 2.02
N ILE A 112 20.07 20.30 0.79
CA ILE A 112 19.32 19.08 0.45
C ILE A 112 19.90 17.87 1.17
N ILE A 113 21.24 17.72 1.18
CA ILE A 113 21.92 16.63 1.89
C ILE A 113 21.61 16.72 3.39
N TRP A 114 21.73 17.90 3.99
CA TRP A 114 21.42 18.10 5.41
C TRP A 114 19.93 17.84 5.72
N GLY A 115 19.02 18.32 4.86
CA GLY A 115 17.59 18.04 4.99
C GLY A 115 17.28 16.55 4.88
N LEU A 116 17.93 15.83 3.97
CA LEU A 116 17.82 14.37 3.87
C LEU A 116 18.34 13.68 5.13
N VAL A 117 19.49 14.11 5.67
CA VAL A 117 20.03 13.58 6.93
C VAL A 117 19.05 13.81 8.08
N VAL A 118 18.52 15.02 8.23
CA VAL A 118 17.54 15.37 9.27
C VAL A 118 16.26 14.55 9.12
N CYS A 119 15.69 14.46 7.92
CA CYS A 119 14.50 13.65 7.66
C CYS A 119 14.73 12.15 7.90
N ARG A 120 15.98 11.68 7.82
CA ARG A 120 16.33 10.27 7.98
C ARG A 120 16.72 9.91 9.41
N VAL A 121 17.31 10.85 10.16
CA VAL A 121 17.80 10.64 11.53
C VAL A 121 16.78 11.09 12.58
N ILE A 122 16.15 12.24 12.40
CA ILE A 122 15.30 12.87 13.44
C ILE A 122 13.83 12.42 13.31
N TRP A 123 13.33 12.18 12.10
CA TRP A 123 11.92 11.81 11.88
C TRP A 123 11.75 10.58 10.97
N PRO A 124 12.27 9.41 11.38
CA PRO A 124 12.02 8.17 10.65
C PRO A 124 10.55 7.78 10.83
N ILE A 125 9.67 8.23 9.91
CA ILE A 125 8.36 7.59 9.75
C ILE A 125 8.64 6.24 9.09
N SER A 126 8.84 5.23 9.93
CA SER A 126 9.25 3.90 9.50
C SER A 126 8.16 3.28 8.64
N ALA A 127 8.42 3.20 7.33
CA ALA A 127 7.55 2.51 6.39
C ALA A 127 7.46 1.03 6.77
N ARG A 128 8.53 0.48 7.36
CA ARG A 128 8.56 -0.86 7.97
C ARG A 128 7.58 -0.99 9.13
N ARG A 129 7.56 -0.05 10.08
CA ARG A 129 6.59 -0.05 11.18
C ARG A 129 5.17 0.05 10.65
N LYS A 130 4.93 0.97 9.70
CA LYS A 130 3.60 1.14 9.10
C LYS A 130 3.14 -0.10 8.35
N PHE A 131 4.07 -0.76 7.64
CA PHE A 131 3.81 -2.03 6.98
C PHE A 131 3.39 -3.12 7.98
N LYS A 132 4.12 -3.28 9.09
CA LYS A 132 3.79 -4.28 10.13
C LYS A 132 2.45 -4.00 10.80
N GLU A 133 2.18 -2.73 11.14
CA GLU A 133 0.88 -2.30 11.68
C GLU A 133 -0.27 -2.58 10.71
N SER A 134 -0.11 -2.22 9.43
CA SER A 134 -1.14 -2.49 8.43
C SER A 134 -1.33 -3.98 8.17
N LEU A 135 -0.26 -4.77 8.20
CA LEU A 135 -0.32 -6.22 8.00
C LEU A 135 -1.00 -6.92 9.18
N SER A 136 -0.73 -6.50 10.42
CA SER A 136 -1.37 -7.06 11.61
C SER A 136 -2.86 -6.71 11.66
N VAL A 137 -3.23 -5.47 11.32
CA VAL A 137 -4.63 -5.04 11.20
C VAL A 137 -5.38 -5.85 10.15
N LEU A 138 -4.76 -6.10 8.98
CA LEU A 138 -5.37 -6.93 7.93
C LEU A 138 -5.65 -8.36 8.44
N HIS A 139 -4.67 -9.01 9.08
CA HIS A 139 -4.87 -10.35 9.64
C HIS A 139 -5.95 -10.37 10.71
N LEU A 140 -5.98 -9.38 11.59
CA LEU A 140 -7.01 -9.28 12.64
C LEU A 140 -8.41 -9.07 12.04
N GLN A 141 -8.54 -8.22 11.01
CA GLN A 141 -9.81 -8.05 10.29
C GLN A 141 -10.27 -9.35 9.62
N MET A 142 -9.37 -10.09 8.96
CA MET A 142 -9.69 -11.40 8.38
C MET A 142 -10.15 -12.39 9.45
N GLY A 143 -9.45 -12.45 10.59
CA GLY A 143 -9.84 -13.31 11.71
C GLY A 143 -11.22 -12.98 12.27
N LEU A 144 -11.52 -11.70 12.48
CA LEU A 144 -12.84 -11.25 12.96
C LEU A 144 -13.96 -11.51 11.95
N ILE A 145 -13.70 -11.32 10.66
CA ILE A 145 -14.67 -11.62 9.60
C ILE A 145 -14.96 -13.12 9.55
N TRP A 146 -13.92 -13.97 9.66
CA TRP A 146 -14.10 -15.42 9.65
C TRP A 146 -14.80 -15.93 10.91
N LYS A 147 -14.59 -15.30 12.07
CA LYS A 147 -15.29 -15.62 13.33
C LYS A 147 -16.81 -15.45 13.23
N ARG A 148 -17.31 -14.62 12.30
CA ARG A 148 -18.76 -14.51 12.05
C ARG A 148 -19.37 -15.82 11.52
N GLY A 149 -18.55 -16.70 10.95
CA GLY A 149 -18.96 -18.00 10.43
C GLY A 149 -19.70 -17.90 9.10
N PRO A 150 -19.05 -18.16 7.94
CA PRO A 150 -19.67 -17.96 6.62
C PRO A 150 -20.96 -18.75 6.45
N LEU A 151 -20.96 -20.00 6.90
CA LEU A 151 -22.10 -20.90 6.80
C LEU A 151 -23.14 -20.72 7.93
N THR A 152 -22.75 -20.12 9.05
CA THR A 152 -23.68 -19.78 10.14
C THR A 152 -24.53 -18.58 9.75
N VAL A 153 -23.92 -17.58 9.11
CA VAL A 153 -24.65 -16.46 8.51
C VAL A 153 -25.57 -16.95 7.41
N LEU A 154 -25.10 -17.89 6.57
CA LEU A 154 -25.92 -18.51 5.53
C LEU A 154 -27.18 -19.19 6.10
N PHE A 155 -27.00 -20.00 7.15
CA PHE A 155 -28.09 -20.68 7.85
C PHE A 155 -29.09 -19.71 8.46
N ARG A 156 -28.63 -18.67 9.15
CA ARG A 156 -29.51 -17.68 9.80
C ARG A 156 -30.26 -16.80 8.81
N SER A 157 -29.64 -16.49 7.67
CA SER A 157 -30.20 -15.60 6.66
C SER A 157 -30.95 -16.32 5.54
N GLU A 158 -31.11 -17.64 5.64
CA GLU A 158 -31.72 -18.49 4.61
C GLU A 158 -31.14 -18.25 3.20
N GLY A 159 -29.83 -18.00 3.07
CA GLY A 159 -29.22 -17.75 1.75
C GLY A 159 -29.24 -16.31 1.25
N SER A 160 -29.85 -15.36 1.98
CA SER A 160 -30.03 -13.98 1.50
C SER A 160 -28.82 -13.05 1.77
N GLN A 161 -28.09 -13.23 2.87
CA GLN A 161 -26.99 -12.35 3.25
C GLN A 161 -25.63 -13.05 3.26
N SER A 162 -24.63 -12.35 2.73
CA SER A 162 -23.21 -12.74 2.82
C SER A 162 -22.63 -12.42 4.19
N TYR A 163 -21.69 -13.24 4.65
CA TYR A 163 -20.93 -12.96 5.87
C TYR A 163 -19.96 -11.77 5.73
N LEU A 164 -19.57 -11.46 4.48
CA LEU A 164 -18.86 -10.25 4.09
C LEU A 164 -19.88 -9.15 3.83
N LYS A 165 -19.84 -8.08 4.63
CA LYS A 165 -20.72 -6.93 4.41
C LYS A 165 -20.30 -6.19 3.13
N SER A 166 -21.26 -5.49 2.52
CA SER A 166 -21.00 -4.66 1.34
C SER A 166 -19.83 -3.71 1.60
N GLY A 167 -18.82 -3.74 0.72
CA GLY A 167 -17.62 -2.91 0.83
C GLY A 167 -16.47 -3.46 1.69
N GLU A 168 -16.71 -4.47 2.56
CA GLU A 168 -15.62 -5.08 3.36
C GLU A 168 -14.58 -5.76 2.46
N GLN A 169 -15.03 -6.45 1.40
CA GLN A 169 -14.12 -7.06 0.42
C GLN A 169 -13.24 -6.02 -0.28
N ALA A 170 -13.83 -4.94 -0.79
CA ALA A 170 -13.10 -3.87 -1.46
C ALA A 170 -12.12 -3.20 -0.51
N ALA A 171 -12.48 -3.07 0.77
CA ALA A 171 -11.58 -2.55 1.81
C ALA A 171 -10.37 -3.49 2.02
N LEU A 172 -10.59 -4.80 2.18
CA LEU A 172 -9.49 -5.77 2.37
C LEU A 172 -8.54 -5.81 1.16
N GLN A 173 -9.08 -5.78 -0.06
CA GLN A 173 -8.27 -5.73 -1.27
C GLN A 173 -7.46 -4.43 -1.37
N ARG A 174 -8.05 -3.27 -1.01
CA ARG A 174 -7.32 -1.99 -0.94
C ARG A 174 -6.21 -2.04 0.12
N TYR A 175 -6.46 -2.65 1.29
CA TYR A 175 -5.42 -2.84 2.30
C TYR A 175 -4.27 -3.71 1.77
N ALA A 176 -4.57 -4.82 1.10
CA ALA A 176 -3.57 -5.69 0.49
C ALA A 176 -2.74 -4.96 -0.59
N ALA A 177 -3.37 -4.17 -1.45
CA ALA A 177 -2.67 -3.38 -2.46
C ALA A 177 -1.77 -2.29 -1.83
N ASN A 178 -2.28 -1.59 -0.80
CA ASN A 178 -1.49 -0.60 -0.07
C ASN A 178 -0.29 -1.23 0.64
N LEU A 179 -0.41 -2.46 1.14
CA LEU A 179 0.70 -3.18 1.77
C LEU A 179 1.86 -3.42 0.81
N ASP A 180 1.62 -3.74 -0.46
CA ASP A 180 2.70 -3.91 -1.43
C ASP A 180 3.43 -2.59 -1.73
N SER A 181 2.68 -1.48 -1.79
CA SER A 181 3.26 -0.14 -1.91
C SER A 181 4.15 0.23 -0.71
N LEU A 182 3.71 -0.12 0.51
CA LEU A 182 4.46 0.09 1.74
C LEU A 182 5.69 -0.82 1.80
N ARG A 183 5.59 -2.05 1.28
CA ARG A 183 6.69 -3.02 1.20
C ARG A 183 7.84 -2.49 0.32
N LEU A 184 7.51 -1.93 -0.85
CA LEU A 184 8.48 -1.26 -1.73
C LEU A 184 9.13 -0.05 -1.05
N ALA A 185 8.34 0.77 -0.36
CA ALA A 185 8.87 1.92 0.38
C ALA A 185 9.79 1.47 1.53
N ALA A 186 9.43 0.41 2.25
CA ALA A 186 10.20 -0.17 3.35
C ALA A 186 11.55 -0.76 2.89
N ALA A 187 11.63 -1.27 1.67
CA ALA A 187 12.89 -1.76 1.08
C ALA A 187 13.91 -0.63 0.84
N SER A 188 13.44 0.57 0.46
CA SER A 188 14.29 1.75 0.24
C SER A 188 14.72 2.48 1.53
N GLU A 189 14.27 1.97 2.68
CA GLU A 189 14.55 2.54 4.00
C GLU A 189 15.82 1.95 4.60
N PHE A 190 16.76 2.83 4.98
CA PHE A 190 17.99 2.45 5.66
C PHE A 190 17.73 2.39 7.18
N GLU A 191 18.00 1.24 7.80
CA GLU A 191 17.99 1.04 9.25
C GLU A 191 19.32 0.48 9.72
N LEU A 192 19.76 0.90 10.91
CA LEU A 192 20.99 0.39 11.55
C LEU A 192 20.84 -1.07 12.03
N ARG A 193 19.61 -1.56 12.19
CA ARG A 193 19.30 -2.92 12.68
C ARG A 193 19.38 -4.00 11.58
N GLY A 194 19.48 -3.60 10.31
CA GLY A 194 19.67 -4.50 9.18
C GLY A 194 18.71 -4.28 7.99
N PRO A 195 18.94 -5.02 6.89
CA PRO A 195 18.11 -4.92 5.68
C PRO A 195 16.67 -5.42 5.92
N PHE A 196 15.71 -4.85 5.21
CA PHE A 196 14.31 -5.29 5.26
C PHE A 196 14.19 -6.65 4.56
N PRO A 197 13.55 -7.68 5.17
CA PRO A 197 13.37 -8.98 4.54
C PRO A 197 12.23 -8.95 3.50
N MET A 198 12.52 -8.30 2.37
CA MET A 198 11.59 -8.01 1.28
C MET A 198 10.91 -9.25 0.70
N GLU A 199 11.67 -10.34 0.54
CA GLU A 199 11.19 -11.59 -0.04
C GLU A 199 10.29 -12.36 0.93
N VAL A 200 10.65 -12.40 2.21
CA VAL A 200 9.88 -13.09 3.25
C VAL A 200 8.50 -12.46 3.36
N TYR A 201 8.44 -11.13 3.50
CA TYR A 201 7.17 -10.41 3.54
C TYR A 201 6.41 -10.47 2.21
N GLY A 202 7.11 -10.58 1.07
CA GLY A 202 6.48 -10.85 -0.22
C GLY A 202 5.77 -12.20 -0.26
N ARG A 203 6.40 -13.27 0.27
CA ARG A 203 5.76 -14.60 0.38
C ARG A 203 4.57 -14.59 1.33
N VAL A 204 4.68 -13.87 2.46
CA VAL A 204 3.56 -13.70 3.40
C VAL A 204 2.40 -12.99 2.70
N LEU A 205 2.63 -11.85 2.05
CA LEU A 205 1.58 -11.10 1.37
C LEU A 205 0.90 -11.91 0.25
N LYS A 206 1.68 -12.66 -0.55
CA LYS A 206 1.12 -13.57 -1.57
C LYS A 206 0.26 -14.66 -0.94
N SER A 207 0.62 -15.15 0.24
CA SER A 207 -0.18 -16.15 0.96
C SER A 207 -1.45 -15.53 1.54
N THR A 208 -1.36 -14.33 2.11
CA THR A 208 -2.51 -13.54 2.57
C THR A 208 -3.49 -13.24 1.43
N MET A 209 -3.02 -12.89 0.24
CA MET A 209 -3.87 -12.68 -0.94
C MET A 209 -4.60 -13.96 -1.34
N ARG A 210 -3.91 -15.11 -1.38
CA ARG A 210 -4.56 -16.41 -1.66
C ARG A 210 -5.65 -16.76 -0.64
N ILE A 211 -5.42 -16.46 0.64
CA ILE A 211 -6.41 -16.65 1.69
C ILE A 211 -7.62 -15.72 1.46
N LEU A 212 -7.37 -14.45 1.10
CA LEU A 212 -8.42 -13.48 0.80
C LEU A 212 -9.27 -13.89 -0.42
N ASP A 213 -8.64 -14.46 -1.44
CA ASP A 213 -9.35 -15.06 -2.58
C ASP A 213 -10.25 -16.22 -2.12
N GLY A 214 -9.79 -17.04 -1.17
CA GLY A 214 -10.61 -18.08 -0.52
C GLY A 214 -11.83 -17.51 0.23
N PHE A 215 -11.66 -16.40 0.95
CA PHE A 215 -12.78 -15.70 1.59
C PHE A 215 -13.82 -15.26 0.55
N TYR A 216 -13.36 -14.72 -0.57
CA TYR A 216 -14.23 -14.31 -1.67
C TYR A 216 -14.98 -15.50 -2.28
N ASN A 217 -14.27 -16.60 -2.58
CA ASN A 217 -14.89 -17.82 -3.10
C ASN A 217 -15.98 -18.35 -2.16
N MET A 218 -15.71 -18.37 -0.86
CA MET A 218 -16.71 -18.78 0.15
C MET A 218 -17.94 -17.86 0.17
N SER A 219 -17.74 -16.56 -0.05
CA SER A 219 -18.84 -15.59 -0.12
C SER A 219 -19.73 -15.79 -1.34
N LEU A 220 -19.13 -16.18 -2.48
CA LEU A 220 -19.86 -16.50 -3.70
C LEU A 220 -20.69 -17.77 -3.54
N VAL A 221 -20.13 -18.81 -2.92
CA VAL A 221 -20.85 -20.06 -2.61
C VAL A 221 -22.05 -19.77 -1.71
N ALA A 222 -21.87 -18.93 -0.68
CA ALA A 222 -22.95 -18.53 0.22
C ALA A 222 -24.06 -17.74 -0.49
N CYS A 223 -23.73 -16.77 -1.36
CA CYS A 223 -24.75 -15.94 -2.03
C CYS A 223 -25.49 -16.63 -3.17
N ARG A 224 -24.94 -17.67 -3.78
CA ARG A 224 -25.48 -18.24 -5.03
C ARG A 224 -26.81 -18.97 -4.86
N LYS A 225 -27.10 -19.53 -3.68
CA LYS A 225 -28.24 -20.46 -3.52
C LYS A 225 -29.57 -19.79 -3.21
N GLY A 226 -29.61 -18.60 -2.60
CA GLY A 226 -30.85 -17.84 -2.34
C GLY A 226 -31.84 -18.48 -1.34
N HIS A 227 -31.85 -19.81 -1.23
CA HIS A 227 -32.54 -20.63 -0.23
C HIS A 227 -31.72 -21.90 0.04
N LEU A 228 -31.79 -22.42 1.26
CA LEU A 228 -31.18 -23.70 1.65
C LEU A 228 -32.20 -24.83 1.45
N THR A 229 -31.75 -26.01 0.99
CA THR A 229 -32.60 -27.22 0.99
C THR A 229 -32.80 -27.73 2.42
N GLU A 230 -33.84 -28.55 2.66
CA GLU A 230 -34.05 -29.17 3.97
C GLU A 230 -32.85 -30.05 4.39
N GLY A 231 -32.27 -30.79 3.43
CA GLY A 231 -31.07 -31.60 3.64
C GLY A 231 -29.84 -30.77 4.02
N GLU A 232 -29.63 -29.62 3.35
CA GLU A 232 -28.56 -28.69 3.73
C GLU A 232 -28.80 -28.10 5.11
N ARG A 233 -30.03 -27.70 5.44
CA ARG A 233 -30.37 -27.15 6.75
C ARG A 233 -30.05 -28.13 7.87
N ALA A 234 -30.46 -29.39 7.73
CA ALA A 234 -30.17 -30.44 8.70
C ALA A 234 -28.66 -30.72 8.82
N LEU A 235 -27.94 -30.76 7.70
CA LEU A 235 -26.49 -30.95 7.68
C LEU A 235 -25.74 -29.78 8.37
N LEU A 236 -26.17 -28.53 8.14
CA LEU A 236 -25.58 -27.36 8.78
C LEU A 236 -25.87 -27.37 10.29
N GLU A 237 -27.08 -27.75 10.70
CA GLU A 237 -27.44 -27.85 12.13
C GLU A 237 -26.61 -28.94 12.83
N TYR A 238 -26.50 -30.12 12.22
CA TYR A 238 -25.71 -31.24 12.75
C TYR A 238 -24.22 -30.88 12.91
N THR A 239 -23.64 -30.13 11.97
CA THR A 239 -22.22 -29.75 11.98
C THR A 239 -21.93 -28.41 12.64
N ALA A 240 -22.91 -27.78 13.30
CA ALA A 240 -22.78 -26.41 13.81
C ALA A 240 -21.64 -26.26 14.84
N ARG A 241 -21.46 -27.24 15.72
CA ARG A 241 -20.45 -27.20 16.79
C ARG A 241 -19.04 -27.27 16.24
N GLU A 242 -18.77 -28.23 15.37
CA GLU A 242 -17.45 -28.46 14.79
C GLU A 242 -17.04 -27.30 13.88
N ARG A 243 -18.00 -26.73 13.14
CA ARG A 243 -17.76 -25.51 12.35
C ARG A 243 -17.42 -24.31 13.22
N ALA A 244 -18.08 -24.13 14.37
CA ALA A 244 -17.75 -23.05 15.31
C ALA A 244 -16.32 -23.19 15.85
N ILE A 245 -15.92 -24.41 16.25
CA ILE A 245 -14.56 -24.72 16.70
C ILE A 245 -13.52 -24.41 15.61
N LEU A 246 -13.79 -24.84 14.37
CA LEU A 246 -12.90 -24.56 13.23
C LEU A 246 -12.76 -23.05 12.97
N CYS A 247 -13.86 -22.30 13.01
CA CYS A 247 -13.83 -20.84 12.83
C CYS A 247 -13.04 -20.14 13.95
N ASP A 248 -13.18 -20.59 15.20
CA ASP A 248 -12.43 -20.06 16.33
C ASP A 248 -10.93 -20.36 16.22
N HIS A 249 -10.53 -21.58 15.82
CA HIS A 249 -9.12 -21.92 15.61
C HIS A 249 -8.48 -21.07 14.50
N ILE A 250 -9.19 -20.84 13.38
CA ILE A 250 -8.73 -19.98 12.29
C ILE A 250 -8.59 -18.52 12.77
N CYS A 251 -9.56 -18.02 13.54
CA CYS A 251 -9.50 -16.67 14.12
C CYS A 251 -8.29 -16.50 15.06
N GLN A 252 -8.04 -17.48 15.94
CA GLN A 252 -6.88 -17.47 16.83
C GLN A 252 -5.57 -17.50 16.06
N ALA A 253 -5.47 -18.30 14.99
CA ALA A 253 -4.28 -18.33 14.14
C ALA A 253 -3.98 -16.93 13.54
N PHE A 254 -5.01 -16.23 13.06
CA PHE A 254 -4.84 -14.86 12.57
C PHE A 254 -4.40 -13.88 13.67
N GLN A 255 -4.94 -14.01 14.88
CA GLN A 255 -4.55 -13.18 16.02
C GLN A 255 -3.09 -13.43 16.44
N VAL A 256 -2.65 -14.69 16.47
CA VAL A 256 -1.26 -15.03 16.77
C VAL A 256 -0.33 -14.48 15.70
N VAL A 257 -0.66 -14.62 14.41
CA VAL A 257 0.10 -14.04 13.30
C VAL A 257 0.17 -12.51 13.37
N ALA A 258 -0.95 -11.86 13.69
CA ALA A 258 -0.99 -10.41 13.84
C ALA A 258 -0.10 -9.93 14.99
N SER A 259 -0.20 -10.58 16.15
CA SER A 259 0.60 -10.28 17.33
C SER A 259 2.08 -10.56 17.09
N SER A 260 2.45 -11.72 16.53
CA SER A 260 3.86 -12.08 16.25
C SER A 260 4.51 -11.13 15.27
N THR A 261 3.78 -10.72 14.23
CA THR A 261 4.25 -9.74 13.25
C THR A 261 4.47 -8.36 13.89
N MET A 262 3.59 -7.95 14.79
CA MET A 262 3.63 -6.62 15.44
C MET A 262 4.74 -6.53 16.50
N LEU A 263 4.90 -7.58 17.31
CA LEU A 263 5.83 -7.65 18.42
C LEU A 263 7.21 -8.23 18.03
N GLU A 264 7.39 -8.66 16.77
CA GLU A 264 8.64 -9.26 16.27
C GLU A 264 9.10 -10.51 17.05
N TYR A 265 8.17 -11.25 17.68
CA TYR A 265 8.49 -12.46 18.43
C TYR A 265 8.27 -13.73 17.57
N PRO A 266 9.05 -14.81 17.79
CA PRO A 266 8.85 -16.07 17.09
C PRO A 266 7.46 -16.64 17.38
N PHE A 267 6.84 -17.29 16.40
CA PHE A 267 5.52 -17.89 16.58
C PHE A 267 5.48 -18.78 17.83
N ALA A 268 4.48 -18.60 18.69
CA ALA A 268 4.27 -19.50 19.80
C ALA A 268 3.83 -20.88 19.26
N ASP A 269 4.46 -21.95 19.72
CA ASP A 269 4.13 -23.34 19.34
C ASP A 269 2.71 -23.78 19.76
N ALA A 270 1.97 -22.93 20.50
CA ALA A 270 0.68 -23.24 21.09
C ALA A 270 -0.55 -22.92 20.21
N THR A 271 -0.40 -22.68 18.90
CA THR A 271 -1.58 -22.46 18.04
C THR A 271 -2.43 -23.74 17.96
N PRO A 272 -3.75 -23.68 18.18
CA PRO A 272 -4.59 -24.85 18.11
C PRO A 272 -4.57 -25.43 16.69
N SER A 273 -4.51 -26.77 16.59
CA SER A 273 -4.45 -27.45 15.29
C SER A 273 -5.72 -27.19 14.47
N ILE A 274 -5.57 -26.43 13.39
CA ILE A 274 -6.62 -26.23 12.38
C ILE A 274 -6.88 -27.55 11.63
N VAL A 275 -5.84 -28.35 11.42
CA VAL A 275 -5.93 -29.64 10.72
C VAL A 275 -6.84 -30.59 11.49
N SER A 276 -6.64 -30.73 12.80
CA SER A 276 -7.47 -31.61 13.63
C SER A 276 -8.92 -31.13 13.70
N ALA A 277 -9.17 -29.82 13.77
CA ALA A 277 -10.53 -29.28 13.71
C ALA A 277 -11.22 -29.56 12.36
N ARG A 278 -10.47 -29.49 11.25
CA ARG A 278 -10.97 -29.85 9.92
C ARG A 278 -11.27 -31.34 9.82
N GLU A 279 -10.40 -32.20 10.33
CA GLU A 279 -10.60 -33.66 10.34
C GLU A 279 -11.85 -34.05 11.15
N ASN A 280 -12.04 -33.45 12.32
CA ASN A 280 -13.24 -33.66 13.13
C ASN A 280 -14.51 -33.22 12.40
N LEU A 281 -14.48 -32.08 11.72
CA LEU A 281 -15.61 -31.62 10.89
C LEU A 281 -15.92 -32.61 9.77
N LEU A 282 -14.90 -33.10 9.04
CA LEU A 282 -15.08 -34.09 7.98
C LEU A 282 -15.62 -35.42 8.52
N SER A 283 -15.14 -35.87 9.67
CA SER A 283 -15.65 -37.06 10.35
C SER A 283 -17.12 -36.93 10.68
N LYS A 284 -17.57 -35.76 11.17
CA LYS A 284 -18.98 -35.50 11.47
C LYS A 284 -19.86 -35.44 10.23
N ILE A 285 -19.36 -34.86 9.14
CA ILE A 285 -20.07 -34.89 7.84
C ILE A 285 -20.22 -36.34 7.35
N PHE A 286 -19.20 -37.17 7.52
CA PHE A 286 -19.25 -38.58 7.16
C PHE A 286 -20.21 -39.38 8.03
N GLU A 287 -20.24 -39.11 9.34
CA GLU A 287 -21.20 -39.70 10.29
C GLU A 287 -22.64 -39.36 9.89
N PHE A 288 -22.94 -38.09 9.61
CA PHE A 288 -24.25 -37.66 9.12
C PHE A 288 -24.67 -38.38 7.84
N ARG A 289 -23.72 -38.57 6.90
CA ARG A 289 -23.96 -39.31 5.66
C ARG A 289 -24.29 -40.79 5.91
N LYS A 290 -23.68 -41.41 6.91
CA LYS A 290 -23.95 -42.81 7.28
C LYS A 290 -25.32 -42.97 7.94
N GLU A 291 -25.72 -42.00 8.75
CA GLU A 291 -27.03 -41.99 9.44
C GLU A 291 -28.21 -41.71 8.49
N HIS A 292 -27.96 -41.00 7.39
CA HIS A 292 -28.97 -40.67 6.37
C HIS A 292 -28.63 -41.30 5.01
N PRO A 293 -28.61 -42.65 4.88
CA PRO A 293 -28.38 -43.31 3.60
C PRO A 293 -29.54 -43.04 2.65
N ARG A 294 -29.25 -42.97 1.34
CA ARG A 294 -30.26 -42.80 0.29
C ARG A 294 -31.44 -43.75 0.51
N ARG A 295 -32.67 -43.26 0.37
CA ARG A 295 -33.77 -44.11 -0.12
C ARG A 295 -33.41 -44.49 -1.56
N LEU A 296 -32.71 -45.61 -1.74
CA LEU A 296 -32.91 -46.40 -2.94
C LEU A 296 -34.40 -46.74 -2.95
N ILE A 297 -35.11 -46.28 -3.97
CA ILE A 297 -36.51 -46.58 -4.19
C ILE A 297 -36.63 -48.11 -4.24
N ASN A 298 -36.99 -48.73 -3.12
CA ASN A 298 -37.59 -50.05 -3.12
C ASN A 298 -39.10 -49.80 -3.14
N GLU A 299 -39.69 -50.04 -4.29
CA GLU A 299 -41.13 -50.29 -4.37
C GLU A 299 -41.45 -51.46 -3.42
N GLY A 300 -42.37 -51.23 -2.47
CA GLY A 300 -42.95 -52.27 -1.64
C GLY A 300 -42.38 -52.34 -0.22
N GLY A 301 -43.13 -51.77 0.74
CA GLY A 301 -42.91 -52.02 2.16
C GLY A 301 -43.34 -50.85 3.03
N GLU A 302 -44.55 -50.95 3.59
CA GLU A 302 -45.14 -50.01 4.54
C GLU A 302 -44.33 -49.86 5.84
N SER A 303 -44.56 -48.70 6.48
CA SER A 303 -44.28 -48.33 7.88
C SER A 303 -42.84 -47.97 8.27
N SER A 304 -42.58 -46.66 8.41
CA SER A 304 -42.62 -46.02 9.73
C SER A 304 -42.51 -44.50 9.59
N GLU A 305 -43.47 -43.80 10.19
CA GLU A 305 -43.54 -42.36 10.34
C GLU A 305 -42.41 -41.86 11.25
N SER A 306 -41.33 -41.39 10.65
CA SER A 306 -40.42 -40.43 11.27
C SER A 306 -40.02 -39.51 10.14
N SER A 307 -40.45 -38.25 10.18
CA SER A 307 -40.26 -37.23 9.16
C SER A 307 -38.96 -37.43 8.37
N GLN A 308 -39.04 -38.09 7.22
CA GLN A 308 -37.88 -38.58 6.48
C GLN A 308 -37.28 -37.41 5.71
N LEU A 309 -36.27 -36.81 6.32
CA LEU A 309 -35.51 -35.71 5.77
C LEU A 309 -34.78 -36.19 4.50
N LEU A 310 -35.15 -35.64 3.34
CA LEU A 310 -34.58 -36.00 2.04
C LEU A 310 -33.24 -35.26 1.88
N VAL A 311 -32.14 -35.99 2.02
CA VAL A 311 -30.78 -35.46 1.80
C VAL A 311 -30.24 -35.97 0.46
N GLU A 312 -30.02 -35.08 -0.50
CA GLU A 312 -29.41 -35.40 -1.79
C GLU A 312 -27.88 -35.29 -1.76
N GLU A 313 -27.18 -35.96 -2.66
CA GLU A 313 -25.72 -35.89 -2.75
C GLU A 313 -25.21 -34.47 -3.08
N LYS A 314 -26.07 -33.67 -3.72
CA LYS A 314 -25.83 -32.25 -4.04
C LYS A 314 -25.81 -31.37 -2.79
N ASP A 315 -26.46 -31.77 -1.70
CA ASP A 315 -26.51 -31.02 -0.44
C ASP A 315 -25.15 -31.03 0.27
N TYR A 316 -24.38 -32.11 0.11
CA TYR A 316 -23.03 -32.22 0.65
C TYR A 316 -22.02 -31.34 -0.08
N ALA A 317 -22.28 -30.96 -1.34
CA ALA A 317 -21.38 -30.14 -2.14
C ALA A 317 -21.13 -28.76 -1.53
N LEU A 318 -22.05 -28.27 -0.68
CA LEU A 318 -21.92 -27.00 0.02
C LEU A 318 -20.73 -26.96 0.99
N LEU A 319 -20.32 -28.11 1.54
CA LEU A 319 -19.20 -28.20 2.50
C LEU A 319 -17.85 -28.55 1.85
N TYR A 320 -17.86 -28.93 0.57
CA TYR A 320 -16.66 -29.26 -0.21
C TYR A 320 -16.24 -28.18 -1.21
N ALA A 321 -17.09 -27.17 -1.43
CA ALA A 321 -16.82 -26.00 -2.27
C ALA A 321 -15.94 -24.97 -1.54
#